data_AF-A0A0F8YFX4-F1
#
_entry.id   AF-A0A0F8YFX4-F1
#
_cell.length_a   1.000
_cell.length_b   1.000
_cell.length_c   1.000
_cell.angle_alpha   90.00
_cell.angle_beta   90.00
_cell.angle_gamma   90.00
#
_symmetry.space_group_name_H-M   'P 1'
#
loop_
_entity.id
_entity.type
_entity.pdbx_description
1 polymer ?
#
loop_
_entity_poly.entity_id
_entity_poly.type
_entity_poly.pdbx_seq_one_letter_code
_entity_poly.pdbx_strand_id
1 'polypeptide(L)'
;MSRLTGSVSDEVDRMMKALEEAEAIVCPKCGYKYDDCEDKMNLVTFWGEDGPKEEGCPNCAHEFMVEEHVSRTYTVTEKGGET
;
A
#
# COMPACT_ATOMS: atom_id res chain seq x y z
N MET A 1 29.70 -16.90 -17.36
CA MET A 1 28.77 -17.27 -16.27
C MET A 1 28.92 -16.23 -15.17
N SER A 2 28.08 -15.21 -15.17
CA SER A 2 28.20 -14.09 -14.23
C SER A 2 27.72 -14.54 -12.85
N ARG A 3 28.59 -14.41 -11.84
CA ARG A 3 28.25 -14.68 -10.44
C ARG A 3 27.37 -13.53 -9.93
N LEU A 4 26.19 -13.87 -9.42
CA LEU A 4 25.36 -12.94 -8.65
C LEU A 4 26.07 -12.69 -7.32
N THR A 5 26.65 -11.50 -7.14
CA THR A 5 27.37 -11.09 -5.93
C THR A 5 26.55 -10.12 -5.09
N GLY A 6 25.25 -10.40 -4.88
CA GLY A 6 24.42 -9.60 -4.00
C GLY A 6 24.65 -9.99 -2.54
N SER A 7 24.92 -9.02 -1.68
CA SER A 7 24.88 -9.21 -0.23
C SER A 7 23.43 -9.47 0.21
N VAL A 8 23.22 -10.24 1.28
CA VAL A 8 21.88 -10.42 1.89
C VAL A 8 21.27 -9.07 2.28
N SER A 9 22.11 -8.09 2.64
CA SER A 9 21.67 -6.71 2.90
C SER A 9 21.01 -6.10 1.65
N ASP A 10 21.61 -6.28 0.48
CA ASP A 10 21.10 -5.72 -0.79
C ASP A 10 19.74 -6.34 -1.17
N GLU A 11 19.52 -7.60 -0.78
CA GLU A 11 18.24 -8.28 -0.99
C GLU A 11 17.17 -7.76 -0.04
N VAL A 12 17.50 -7.52 1.23
CA VAL A 12 16.58 -6.91 2.22
C VAL A 12 16.20 -5.49 1.80
N ASP A 13 17.17 -4.67 1.40
CA ASP A 13 16.91 -3.30 0.94
C ASP A 13 16.01 -3.28 -0.30
N ARG A 14 16.22 -4.23 -1.23
CA ARG A 14 15.34 -4.38 -2.40
C ARG A 14 13.93 -4.79 -2.01
N MET A 15 13.78 -5.71 -1.04
CA MET A 15 12.47 -6.15 -0.56
C MET A 15 11.71 -5.02 0.15
N MET A 16 12.39 -4.24 1.01
CA MET A 16 11.78 -3.08 1.67
C MET A 16 11.32 -2.05 0.64
N LYS A 17 12.17 -1.72 -0.34
CA LYS A 17 11.79 -0.79 -1.41
C LYS A 17 10.59 -1.28 -2.23
N ALA A 18 10.51 -2.57 -2.53
CA ALA A 18 9.38 -3.14 -3.26
C ALA A 18 8.07 -3.07 -2.45
N LEU A 19 8.15 -3.22 -1.11
CA LEU A 19 7.01 -3.03 -0.22
C LEU A 19 6.55 -1.57 -0.21
N GLU A 20 7.48 -0.62 -0.07
CA GLU A 20 7.17 0.82 -0.13
C GLU A 20 6.53 1.22 -1.48
N GLU A 21 7.01 0.66 -2.59
CA GLU A 21 6.46 0.90 -3.92
C GLU A 21 5.08 0.24 -4.12
N ALA A 22 4.84 -0.93 -3.51
CA ALA A 22 3.54 -1.61 -3.55
C ALA A 22 2.44 -0.86 -2.77
N GLU A 23 2.82 -0.13 -1.72
CA GLU A 23 1.92 0.66 -0.88
C GLU A 23 1.89 2.15 -1.26
N ALA A 24 2.58 2.55 -2.33
CA ALA A 24 2.59 3.92 -2.82
C ALA A 24 1.35 4.21 -3.68
N ILE A 25 0.59 5.23 -3.32
CA ILE A 25 -0.45 5.78 -4.19
C ILE A 25 0.21 6.81 -5.11
N VAL A 26 0.02 6.67 -6.42
CA VAL A 26 0.67 7.51 -7.43
C VAL A 26 -0.36 8.04 -8.42
N CYS A 27 -0.32 9.34 -8.70
CA CYS A 27 -1.17 9.93 -9.73
C CYS A 27 -0.84 9.32 -11.10
N PRO A 28 -1.83 8.77 -11.84
CA PRO A 28 -1.59 8.08 -13.11
C PRO A 28 -1.15 9.02 -14.24
N LYS A 29 -1.34 10.34 -14.09
CA LYS A 29 -1.00 11.33 -15.12
C LYS A 29 0.38 11.95 -14.94
N CYS A 30 0.73 12.36 -13.72
CA CYS A 30 1.97 13.11 -13.48
C CYS A 30 3.00 12.38 -12.62
N GLY A 31 2.66 11.19 -12.08
CA GLY A 31 3.59 10.43 -11.24
C GLY A 31 3.79 11.00 -9.83
N TYR A 32 2.99 11.98 -9.42
CA TYR A 32 3.02 12.51 -8.05
C TYR A 32 2.70 11.38 -7.06
N LYS A 33 3.56 11.22 -6.05
CA LYS A 33 3.40 10.21 -5.00
C LYS A 33 2.75 10.84 -3.78
N TYR A 34 1.79 10.13 -3.20
CA TYR A 34 1.18 10.50 -1.93
C TYR A 34 2.01 9.85 -0.81
N ASP A 35 2.93 10.63 -0.24
CA ASP A 35 3.98 10.13 0.64
C ASP A 35 3.58 10.14 2.14
N ASP A 36 2.62 10.99 2.52
CA ASP A 36 2.19 11.13 3.92
C ASP A 36 1.03 10.20 4.30
N CYS A 37 1.07 9.72 5.55
CA CYS A 37 0.06 8.81 6.10
C CYS A 37 -1.33 9.48 6.14
N GLU A 38 -1.40 10.78 6.45
CA GLU A 38 -2.66 11.53 6.47
C GLU A 38 -3.26 11.67 5.06
N ASP A 39 -2.43 11.94 4.04
CA ASP A 39 -2.87 11.99 2.65
C ASP A 39 -3.41 10.63 2.21
N LYS A 40 -2.71 9.54 2.52
CA LYS A 40 -3.16 8.18 2.20
C LYS A 40 -4.48 7.83 2.88
N MET A 41 -4.63 8.15 4.17
CA MET A 41 -5.86 7.88 4.92
C MET A 41 -7.08 8.60 4.37
N ASN A 42 -6.92 9.79 3.79
CA ASN A 42 -8.03 10.53 3.19
C ASN A 42 -8.44 9.97 1.81
N LEU A 43 -7.53 9.28 1.12
CA LEU A 43 -7.77 8.65 -0.18
C LEU A 43 -8.47 7.29 -0.05
N VAL A 44 -8.37 6.63 1.11
CA VAL A 44 -8.95 5.31 1.33
C VAL A 44 -10.12 5.37 2.30
N THR A 45 -11.21 4.74 1.94
CA THR A 45 -12.39 4.61 2.81
C THR A 45 -12.16 3.39 3.69
N PHE A 46 -11.83 3.62 4.97
CA PHE A 46 -11.67 2.54 5.95
C PHE A 46 -12.90 1.61 5.83
N TRP A 47 -12.68 0.33 5.51
CA TRP A 47 -13.70 -0.74 5.38
C TRP A 47 -14.47 -0.85 4.06
N GLY A 48 -14.16 -0.05 3.04
CA GLY A 48 -14.83 -0.16 1.73
C GLY A 48 -16.36 0.04 1.79
N GLU A 49 -16.88 0.66 2.87
CA GLU A 49 -18.31 0.96 3.02
C GLU A 49 -18.79 2.01 2.01
N ASP A 50 -17.89 2.87 1.53
CA ASP A 50 -18.22 4.00 0.65
C ASP A 50 -17.89 3.74 -0.84
N GLY A 51 -17.31 2.57 -1.17
CA GLY A 51 -16.93 2.22 -2.55
C GLY A 51 -15.79 3.08 -3.12
N PRO A 52 -15.58 3.07 -4.45
CA PRO A 52 -14.53 3.85 -5.10
C PRO A 52 -14.75 5.35 -4.91
N LYS A 53 -13.68 6.08 -4.56
CA LYS A 53 -13.70 7.53 -4.32
C LYS A 53 -13.05 8.29 -5.45
N GLU A 54 -13.66 9.41 -5.85
CA GLU A 54 -13.05 10.33 -6.82
C GLU A 54 -12.09 11.29 -6.09
N GLU A 55 -10.87 11.39 -6.60
CA GLU A 55 -9.79 12.16 -6.00
C GLU A 55 -9.07 13.03 -7.03
N GLY A 56 -8.68 14.23 -6.61
CA GLY A 56 -7.96 15.19 -7.42
C GLY A 56 -6.46 15.20 -7.12
N CYS A 57 -5.62 15.09 -8.15
CA CYS A 57 -4.18 15.22 -7.97
C CYS A 57 -3.80 16.66 -7.56
N PRO A 58 -3.13 16.88 -6.41
CA PRO A 58 -2.76 18.22 -5.96
C PRO A 58 -1.71 18.88 -6.89
N ASN A 59 -0.92 18.09 -7.61
CA ASN A 59 0.13 18.60 -8.49
C ASN A 59 -0.35 18.95 -9.90
N CYS A 60 -1.29 18.18 -10.47
CA CYS A 60 -1.70 18.34 -11.88
C CYS A 60 -3.21 18.50 -12.10
N ALA A 61 -3.99 18.58 -11.02
CA ALA A 61 -5.44 18.70 -11.01
C ALA A 61 -6.18 17.61 -11.83
N HIS A 62 -5.53 16.46 -12.06
CA HIS A 62 -6.17 15.33 -12.71
C HIS A 62 -7.03 14.57 -11.71
N GLU A 63 -8.29 14.33 -12.09
CA GLU A 63 -9.23 13.52 -11.33
C GLU A 63 -9.05 12.03 -11.67
N PHE A 64 -9.07 11.18 -10.65
CA PHE A 64 -8.97 9.72 -10.79
C PHE A 64 -9.74 9.01 -9.67
N MET A 65 -10.08 7.74 -9.89
CA MET A 65 -10.77 6.93 -8.89
C MET A 65 -9.76 6.15 -8.06
N VAL A 66 -9.97 6.13 -6.74
CA VAL A 66 -9.22 5.33 -5.78
C VAL A 66 -10.14 4.23 -5.24
N GLU A 67 -9.66 2.99 -5.28
CA GLU A 67 -10.34 1.83 -4.70
C GLU A 67 -9.39 1.14 -3.71
N GLU A 68 -9.85 0.93 -2.48
CA GLU A 68 -9.07 0.22 -1.46
C GLU A 68 -9.37 -1.28 -1.51
N HIS A 69 -8.33 -2.12 -1.56
CA HIS A 69 -8.44 -3.57 -1.44
C HIS A 69 -7.82 -4.06 -0.13
N VAL A 70 -8.63 -4.23 0.91
CA VAL A 70 -8.17 -4.73 2.21
C VAL A 70 -8.21 -6.26 2.26
N SER A 71 -7.05 -6.90 2.33
CA SER A 71 -6.94 -8.34 2.63
C SER A 71 -6.72 -8.56 4.13
N ARG A 72 -7.51 -9.44 4.77
CA ARG A 72 -7.42 -9.70 6.21
C ARG A 72 -7.06 -11.13 6.52
N THR A 73 -6.18 -11.31 7.49
CA THR A 73 -5.87 -12.59 8.11
C THR A 73 -6.42 -12.62 9.53
N TYR A 74 -7.13 -13.68 9.88
CA TYR A 74 -7.68 -13.87 11.22
C TYR A 74 -6.94 -15.02 11.90
N THR A 75 -6.54 -14.82 13.15
CA THR A 75 -6.04 -15.89 14.01
C THR A 75 -7.11 -16.23 15.03
N VAL A 76 -7.58 -17.48 15.02
CA VAL A 76 -8.59 -17.96 15.96
C VAL A 76 -7.88 -18.83 16.99
N THR A 77 -8.00 -18.47 18.27
CA THR A 77 -7.55 -19.27 19.40
C THR A 77 -8.76 -19.77 20.18
N GLU A 78 -8.80 -21.07 20.48
CA GLU A 78 -9.82 -21.62 21.37
C GLU A 78 -9.71 -20.97 22.77
N LYS A 79 -10.86 -20.55 23.30
CA LYS A 79 -10.94 -20.06 24.67
C LYS A 79 -10.79 -21.28 25.58
N GLY A 80 -9.70 -21.31 26.36
CA GLY A 80 -9.23 -22.49 27.11
C GLY A 80 -10.33 -23.38 27.65
N GLY A 81 -10.34 -24.63 27.18
CA GLY A 81 -10.92 -25.75 27.92
C GLY A 81 -9.92 -26.16 28.98
N GLU A 82 -10.03 -25.57 30.17
CA GLU A 82 -9.41 -26.12 31.37
C GLU A 82 -10.14 -27.45 31.68
N THR A 83 -9.46 -28.57 31.44
CA THR A 83 -9.83 -29.89 31.99
C THR A 83 -9.35 -30.04 33.42
#